data_AF-A0A841DAN0-F1
#
_entry.id   AF-A0A841DAN0-F1
#
_cell.length_a   1.000
_cell.length_b   1.000
_cell.length_c   1.000
_cell.angle_alpha   90.00
_cell.angle_beta   90.00
_cell.angle_gamma   90.00
#
_symmetry.space_group_name_H-M   'P 1'
#
loop_
_entity.id
_entity.type
_entity.pdbx_description
1 polymer ?
#
loop_
_entity_poly.entity_id
_entity_poly.type
_entity_poly.pdbx_seq_one_letter_code
_entity_poly.pdbx_strand_id
1 'polypeptide(L)'
;MYRSVSALALAAALLSPTPSPPAVLPVEAGPPVTAPVLDLTGPVRDAQGRVLDISERIANLDGSVTNETSGTERKIIVAADVLFAFDRATLTAKARSRLAQVAERLAAEAAGKQVRVDGHTDAKGGDAYNLDLSRRRAQAVQRFLERSLRGKGITFTVEGHGAADPVAPNTTPEGQDNPKGRAKNRRVEIGFPG
;
A
#
# COMPACT_ATOMS: atom_id res chain seq x y z
N MET A 1 44.15 77.38 20.40
CA MET A 1 43.69 77.36 21.79
C MET A 1 43.25 75.93 22.11
N TYR A 2 43.77 75.36 23.22
CA TYR A 2 43.16 74.40 24.18
C TYR A 2 42.05 73.46 23.67
N ARG A 3 41.94 72.16 24.00
CA ARG A 3 42.59 71.19 24.89
C ARG A 3 41.84 69.85 24.66
N SER A 4 42.48 68.72 24.95
CA SER A 4 42.04 67.56 25.78
C SER A 4 40.51 67.23 25.87
N VAL A 5 40.02 66.00 26.02
CA VAL A 5 40.35 64.95 27.02
C VAL A 5 39.68 63.63 26.57
N SER A 6 40.31 62.52 26.90
CA SER A 6 39.80 61.15 27.03
C SER A 6 38.47 61.00 27.78
N ALA A 7 37.68 59.97 27.46
CA ALA A 7 36.85 59.21 28.41
C ALA A 7 36.42 57.91 27.70
N LEU A 8 37.00 56.74 28.00
CA LEU A 8 36.81 55.90 29.19
C LEU A 8 35.40 55.27 29.26
N ALA A 9 35.39 53.95 29.06
CA ALA A 9 34.57 52.93 29.70
C ALA A 9 33.03 53.05 29.68
N LEU A 10 32.33 51.97 29.33
CA LEU A 10 31.98 50.91 30.28
C LEU A 10 31.20 49.81 29.53
N ALA A 11 31.68 48.58 29.63
CA ALA A 11 30.92 47.40 29.24
C ALA A 11 29.79 47.22 30.27
N ALA A 12 28.54 47.39 29.84
CA ALA A 12 27.37 47.07 30.64
C ALA A 12 26.79 45.74 30.14
N ALA A 13 27.10 44.66 30.86
CA ALA A 13 26.46 43.37 30.72
C ALA A 13 24.99 43.49 31.17
N LEU A 14 24.06 43.44 30.22
CA LEU A 14 22.64 43.34 30.52
C LEU A 14 22.32 41.88 30.86
N LEU A 15 22.32 41.60 32.16
CA LEU A 15 21.84 40.36 32.76
C LEU A 15 20.33 40.26 32.51
N SER A 16 19.91 39.41 31.57
CA SER A 16 18.50 39.13 31.32
C SER A 16 17.86 38.41 32.52
N PRO A 17 16.66 38.81 32.98
CA PRO A 17 16.01 38.19 34.14
C PRO A 17 15.54 36.78 33.80
N THR A 18 15.87 35.81 34.66
CA THR A 18 15.35 34.44 34.61
C THR A 18 13.86 34.42 35.00
N PRO A 19 12.97 33.76 34.23
CA PRO A 19 11.57 33.64 34.61
C PRO A 19 11.40 32.70 35.82
N SER A 20 10.67 33.16 36.84
CA SER A 20 10.26 32.35 37.98
C SER A 20 9.28 31.24 37.54
N PRO A 21 9.41 30.01 38.07
CA PRO A 21 8.47 28.93 37.76
C PRO A 21 7.07 29.19 38.35
N PRO A 22 5.99 28.75 37.68
CA PRO A 22 4.62 28.95 38.15
C PRO A 22 4.32 28.17 39.43
N ALA A 23 3.55 28.78 40.34
CA ALA A 23 3.08 28.14 41.56
C ALA A 23 2.15 26.96 41.23
N VAL A 24 2.49 25.77 41.75
CA VAL A 24 1.65 24.57 41.64
C VAL A 24 0.53 24.68 42.67
N LEU A 25 -0.72 24.77 42.22
CA LEU A 25 -1.88 24.70 43.10
C LEU A 25 -2.06 23.25 43.60
N PRO A 26 -2.49 23.03 44.87
CA PRO A 26 -2.76 21.69 45.37
C PRO A 26 -3.91 21.05 44.59
N VAL A 27 -3.70 19.84 44.09
CA VAL A 27 -4.76 19.01 43.48
C VAL A 27 -5.59 18.43 44.62
N GLU A 28 -6.81 18.94 44.82
CA GLU A 28 -7.78 18.28 45.71
C GLU A 28 -8.18 16.92 45.13
N ALA A 29 -8.01 15.86 45.92
CA ALA A 29 -8.45 14.52 45.58
C ALA A 29 -9.98 14.48 45.58
N GLY A 30 -10.59 14.34 44.39
CA GLY A 30 -12.03 14.10 44.26
C GLY A 30 -12.45 12.78 44.92
N PRO A 31 -13.74 12.62 45.27
CA PRO A 31 -14.24 11.43 45.95
C PRO A 31 -14.05 10.17 45.09
N PRO A 32 -13.79 9.00 45.71
CA PRO A 32 -13.55 7.75 44.99
C PRO A 32 -14.80 7.33 44.21
N VAL A 33 -14.65 7.16 42.90
CA VAL A 33 -15.71 6.68 42.01
C VAL A 33 -15.88 5.18 42.24
N THR A 34 -16.98 4.77 42.88
CA THR A 34 -17.31 3.34 43.03
C THR A 34 -18.11 2.90 41.80
N ALA A 35 -17.43 2.35 40.79
CA ALA A 35 -18.11 1.72 39.65
C ALA A 35 -18.46 0.26 40.00
N PRO A 36 -19.66 -0.25 39.64
CA PRO A 36 -19.96 -1.66 39.76
C PRO A 36 -19.05 -2.46 38.82
N VAL A 37 -18.33 -3.43 39.38
CA VAL A 37 -17.57 -4.41 38.61
C VAL A 37 -18.58 -5.32 37.90
N LEU A 38 -18.63 -5.25 36.57
CA LEU A 38 -19.48 -6.13 35.78
C LEU A 38 -18.84 -7.52 35.76
N ASP A 39 -19.44 -8.46 36.52
CA ASP A 39 -19.01 -9.85 36.56
C ASP A 39 -19.36 -10.57 35.25
N LEU A 40 -18.34 -10.89 34.45
CA LEU A 40 -18.45 -11.56 33.15
C LEU A 40 -18.26 -13.08 33.30
N THR A 41 -18.92 -13.71 34.26
CA THR A 41 -18.87 -15.17 34.52
C THR A 41 -19.87 -15.99 33.69
N GLY A 42 -20.49 -15.39 32.66
CA GLY A 42 -21.36 -16.12 31.75
C GLY A 42 -20.58 -17.13 30.88
N PRO A 43 -21.18 -18.30 30.53
CA PRO A 43 -20.56 -19.22 29.58
C PRO A 43 -20.32 -18.49 28.26
N VAL A 44 -19.09 -18.54 27.77
CA VAL A 44 -18.72 -18.10 26.42
C VAL A 44 -19.59 -18.91 25.47
N ARG A 45 -20.68 -18.31 24.98
CA ARG A 45 -21.45 -18.89 23.89
C ARG A 45 -20.51 -18.91 22.71
N ASP A 46 -20.14 -20.12 22.30
CA ASP A 46 -19.38 -20.42 21.10
C ASP A 46 -19.71 -19.37 20.04
N ALA A 47 -18.81 -18.41 19.85
CA ALA A 47 -18.86 -17.60 18.65
C ALA A 47 -18.59 -18.61 17.55
N GLN A 48 -19.62 -19.05 16.83
CA GLN A 48 -19.44 -19.66 15.52
C GLN A 48 -18.88 -18.54 14.64
N GLY A 49 -17.60 -18.26 14.84
CA GLY A 49 -16.86 -17.23 14.17
C GLY A 49 -16.87 -17.62 12.71
N ARG A 50 -17.75 -16.96 11.94
CA ARG A 50 -17.42 -16.68 10.55
C ARG A 50 -16.07 -15.97 10.65
N VAL A 51 -15.00 -16.66 10.27
CA VAL A 51 -13.71 -16.00 10.08
C VAL A 51 -14.00 -14.92 9.05
N LEU A 52 -14.10 -13.68 9.51
CA LEU A 52 -14.12 -12.55 8.59
C LEU A 52 -12.74 -12.59 7.94
N ASP A 53 -12.70 -12.69 6.62
CA ASP A 53 -11.44 -12.59 5.89
C ASP A 53 -10.86 -11.19 6.12
N ILE A 54 -10.07 -11.07 7.19
CA ILE A 54 -9.33 -9.85 7.50
C ILE A 54 -8.33 -9.71 6.37
N SER A 55 -8.60 -8.74 5.50
CA SER A 55 -7.76 -8.47 4.35
C SER A 55 -6.64 -7.51 4.74
N GLU A 56 -5.44 -8.02 4.99
CA GLU A 56 -4.27 -7.17 5.22
C GLU A 56 -3.82 -6.57 3.89
N ARG A 57 -3.72 -5.23 3.82
CA ARG A 57 -3.25 -4.51 2.63
C ARG A 57 -1.97 -3.75 2.92
N ILE A 58 -0.85 -4.18 2.36
CA ILE A 58 0.46 -3.53 2.53
C ILE A 58 0.92 -3.00 1.18
N ALA A 59 1.04 -1.68 1.06
CA ALA A 59 1.54 -1.02 -0.14
C ALA A 59 3.00 -0.59 0.02
N ASN A 60 3.78 -0.67 -1.06
CA ASN A 60 5.11 -0.07 -1.11
C ASN A 60 5.02 1.47 -1.05
N LEU A 61 6.13 2.14 -0.69
CA LEU A 61 6.21 3.61 -0.57
C LEU A 61 5.71 4.40 -1.79
N ASP A 62 5.79 3.82 -2.99
CA ASP A 62 5.30 4.46 -4.23
C ASP A 62 3.90 4.00 -4.67
N GLY A 63 3.22 3.18 -3.85
CA GLY A 63 1.89 2.65 -4.11
C GLY A 63 1.79 1.70 -5.31
N SER A 64 2.91 1.35 -5.94
CA SER A 64 2.90 0.58 -7.20
C SER A 64 2.65 -0.90 -7.01
N VAL A 65 2.91 -1.42 -5.82
CA VAL A 65 2.67 -2.80 -5.42
C VAL A 65 1.86 -2.79 -4.14
N THR A 66 0.74 -3.48 -4.14
CA THR A 66 -0.12 -3.72 -2.98
C THR A 66 -0.19 -5.23 -2.74
N ASN A 67 0.16 -5.67 -1.55
CA ASN A 67 -0.03 -7.06 -1.13
C ASN A 67 -1.36 -7.13 -0.38
N GLU A 68 -2.22 -8.07 -0.77
CA GLU A 68 -3.50 -8.34 -0.16
C GLU A 68 -3.50 -9.80 0.30
N THR A 69 -3.72 -10.05 1.60
CA THR A 69 -3.88 -11.41 2.14
C THR A 69 -5.34 -11.57 2.54
N SER A 70 -6.06 -12.53 1.95
CA SER A 70 -7.46 -12.81 2.26
C SER A 70 -7.60 -14.29 2.60
N GLY A 71 -7.81 -14.60 3.88
CA GLY A 71 -7.88 -15.97 4.38
C GLY A 71 -6.60 -16.76 4.08
N THR A 72 -6.71 -17.77 3.23
CA THR A 72 -5.60 -18.60 2.76
C THR A 72 -5.06 -18.19 1.39
N GLU A 73 -5.56 -17.11 0.76
CA GLU A 73 -5.06 -16.62 -0.51
C GLU A 73 -4.20 -15.37 -0.32
N ARG A 74 -3.05 -15.33 -0.99
CA ARG A 74 -2.21 -14.14 -1.08
C ARG A 74 -2.25 -13.60 -2.49
N LYS A 75 -2.37 -12.28 -2.59
CA LYS A 75 -2.45 -11.56 -3.86
C LYS A 75 -1.48 -10.39 -3.86
N ILE A 76 -0.71 -10.26 -4.93
CA ILE A 76 0.17 -9.13 -5.17
C ILE A 76 -0.38 -8.36 -6.36
N ILE A 77 -0.83 -7.14 -6.13
CA ILE A 77 -1.38 -6.25 -7.15
C ILE A 77 -0.31 -5.26 -7.57
N VAL A 78 -0.01 -5.22 -8.87
CA VAL A 78 0.96 -4.30 -9.44
C VAL A 78 0.29 -3.38 -10.46
N ALA A 79 0.50 -2.07 -10.33
CA ALA A 79 -0.05 -1.10 -11.27
C ALA A 79 0.52 -1.29 -12.69
N ALA A 80 -0.33 -1.39 -13.70
CA ALA A 80 0.10 -1.64 -15.07
C ALA A 80 0.91 -0.46 -15.64
N ASP A 81 0.63 0.77 -15.21
CA ASP A 81 1.37 1.99 -15.61
C ASP A 81 2.83 1.97 -15.14
N VAL A 82 3.16 1.16 -14.13
CA VAL A 82 4.54 0.96 -13.67
C VAL A 82 5.22 -0.15 -14.47
N LEU A 83 4.45 -1.13 -14.94
CA LEU A 83 4.95 -2.28 -15.69
C LEU A 83 5.18 -1.97 -17.17
N PHE A 84 4.31 -1.15 -17.76
CA PHE A 84 4.22 -0.96 -19.21
C PHE A 84 4.10 0.52 -19.58
N ALA A 85 4.62 0.85 -20.76
CA ALA A 85 4.25 2.10 -21.41
C ALA A 85 2.79 2.05 -21.91
N PHE A 86 2.21 3.23 -22.18
CA PHE A 86 0.86 3.36 -22.71
C PHE A 86 0.65 2.45 -23.94
N ASP A 87 -0.44 1.69 -23.92
CA ASP A 87 -0.81 0.71 -24.96
C ASP A 87 0.30 -0.29 -25.36
N ARG A 88 1.16 -0.65 -24.41
CA ARG A 88 2.19 -1.68 -24.62
C ARG A 88 2.06 -2.82 -23.62
N ALA A 89 2.64 -3.96 -24.00
CA ALA A 89 2.84 -5.13 -23.16
C ALA A 89 4.34 -5.45 -22.95
N THR A 90 5.23 -4.57 -23.41
CA THR A 90 6.67 -4.71 -23.21
C THR A 90 7.07 -4.13 -21.85
N LEU A 91 7.71 -4.95 -21.02
CA LEU A 91 8.18 -4.53 -19.70
C LEU A 91 9.32 -3.50 -19.80
N THR A 92 9.18 -2.40 -19.05
CA THR A 92 10.23 -1.39 -18.93
C THR A 92 11.37 -1.86 -18.01
N ALA A 93 12.50 -1.16 -17.99
CA ALA A 93 13.59 -1.47 -17.04
C ALA A 93 13.13 -1.34 -15.57
N LYS A 94 12.37 -0.28 -15.27
CA LYS A 94 11.75 -0.07 -13.95
C LYS A 94 10.80 -1.21 -13.58
N ALA A 95 10.01 -1.69 -14.54
CA ALA A 95 9.11 -2.83 -14.36
C ALA A 95 9.87 -4.09 -13.95
N ARG A 96 11.00 -4.39 -14.61
CA ARG A 96 11.83 -5.57 -14.28
C ARG A 96 12.36 -5.52 -12.86
N SER A 97 12.80 -4.35 -12.38
CA SER A 97 13.25 -4.18 -10.99
C SER A 97 12.10 -4.41 -9.99
N ARG A 98 10.90 -3.91 -10.27
CA ARG A 98 9.72 -4.17 -9.44
C ARG A 98 9.33 -5.64 -9.44
N LEU A 99 9.29 -6.28 -10.60
CA LEU A 99 8.99 -7.71 -10.72
C LEU A 99 10.07 -8.61 -10.10
N ALA A 100 11.32 -8.15 -9.97
CA ALA A 100 12.35 -8.88 -9.24
C ALA A 100 12.02 -8.97 -7.74
N GLN A 101 11.54 -7.88 -7.13
CA GLN A 101 11.07 -7.89 -5.73
C GLN A 101 9.87 -8.83 -5.55
N VAL A 102 8.95 -8.84 -6.52
CA VAL A 102 7.83 -9.78 -6.54
C VAL A 102 8.34 -11.23 -6.65
N ALA A 103 9.34 -11.48 -7.49
CA ALA A 103 9.94 -12.82 -7.62
C ALA A 103 10.61 -13.27 -6.33
N GLU A 104 11.35 -12.43 -5.61
CA GLU A 104 11.93 -12.77 -4.31
C GLU A 104 10.85 -13.22 -3.32
N ARG A 105 9.71 -12.52 -3.28
CA ARG A 105 8.57 -12.89 -2.44
C ARG A 105 7.96 -14.23 -2.84
N LEU A 106 7.71 -14.44 -4.14
CA LEU A 106 7.17 -15.71 -4.64
C LEU A 106 8.12 -16.88 -4.38
N ALA A 107 9.43 -16.66 -4.47
CA ALA A 107 10.43 -17.68 -4.15
C ALA A 107 10.38 -18.11 -2.67
N ALA A 108 10.03 -17.18 -1.77
CA ALA A 108 9.91 -17.45 -0.33
C ALA A 108 8.58 -18.11 0.04
N GLU A 109 7.47 -17.71 -0.58
CA GLU A 109 6.12 -18.07 -0.10
C GLU A 109 5.31 -18.97 -1.02
N ALA A 110 5.70 -19.01 -2.29
CA ALA A 110 4.98 -19.73 -3.34
C ALA A 110 5.76 -20.92 -3.91
N ALA A 111 6.92 -21.29 -3.35
CA ALA A 111 7.70 -22.43 -3.83
C ALA A 111 6.86 -23.72 -3.86
N GLY A 112 6.87 -24.42 -5.00
CA GLY A 112 6.06 -25.61 -5.24
C GLY A 112 4.55 -25.36 -5.46
N LYS A 113 4.09 -24.11 -5.48
CA LYS A 113 2.66 -23.75 -5.61
C LYS A 113 2.30 -23.31 -7.03
N GLN A 114 0.99 -23.27 -7.31
CA GLN A 114 0.46 -22.62 -8.50
C GLN A 114 0.26 -21.12 -8.25
N VAL A 115 0.76 -20.31 -9.18
CA VAL A 115 0.64 -18.85 -9.17
C VAL A 115 -0.23 -18.41 -10.35
N ARG A 116 -1.29 -17.67 -10.06
CA ARG A 116 -2.20 -17.10 -11.05
C ARG A 116 -1.79 -15.67 -11.39
N VAL A 117 -1.74 -15.33 -12.67
CA VAL A 117 -1.40 -13.99 -13.17
C VAL A 117 -2.55 -13.45 -14.00
N ASP A 118 -3.24 -12.44 -13.47
CA ASP A 118 -4.42 -11.84 -14.05
C ASP A 118 -4.14 -10.43 -14.56
N GLY A 119 -4.46 -10.16 -15.83
CA GLY A 119 -4.37 -8.82 -16.40
C GLY A 119 -5.72 -8.11 -16.41
N HIS A 120 -5.73 -6.82 -16.06
CA HIS A 120 -6.92 -5.95 -16.17
C HIS A 120 -6.57 -4.64 -16.90
N THR A 121 -7.55 -4.08 -17.61
CA THR A 121 -7.49 -2.77 -18.26
C THR A 121 -8.46 -1.81 -17.58
N ASP A 122 -8.48 -0.55 -18.04
CA ASP A 122 -9.61 0.32 -17.77
C ASP A 122 -10.71 0.11 -18.83
N ALA A 123 -11.83 0.81 -18.68
CA ALA A 123 -12.96 0.73 -19.60
C ALA A 123 -12.79 1.51 -20.91
N LYS A 124 -11.60 2.04 -21.23
CA LYS A 124 -11.37 2.69 -22.54
C LYS A 124 -11.01 1.65 -23.59
N GLY A 125 -11.56 1.82 -24.79
CA GLY A 125 -11.37 0.87 -25.89
C GLY A 125 -12.44 -0.22 -25.92
N GLY A 126 -12.42 -1.05 -26.98
CA GLY A 126 -13.38 -2.13 -27.15
C GLY A 126 -13.02 -3.38 -26.33
N ASP A 127 -14.04 -4.16 -25.96
CA ASP A 127 -13.89 -5.33 -25.08
C ASP A 127 -12.87 -6.35 -25.61
N ALA A 128 -12.97 -6.72 -26.90
CA ALA A 128 -12.06 -7.68 -27.53
C ALA A 128 -10.59 -7.20 -27.49
N TYR A 129 -10.38 -5.90 -27.70
CA TYR A 129 -9.06 -5.29 -27.63
C TYR A 129 -8.52 -5.28 -26.19
N ASN A 130 -9.36 -4.93 -25.21
CA ASN A 130 -8.99 -4.93 -23.80
C ASN A 130 -8.66 -6.34 -23.29
N LEU A 131 -9.42 -7.35 -23.74
CA LEU A 131 -9.19 -8.75 -23.41
C LEU A 131 -7.83 -9.24 -23.95
N ASP A 132 -7.51 -8.91 -25.20
CA ASP A 132 -6.21 -9.25 -25.78
C ASP A 132 -5.05 -8.51 -25.08
N LEU A 133 -5.20 -7.20 -24.84
CA LEU A 133 -4.16 -6.38 -24.20
C LEU A 133 -3.86 -6.85 -22.78
N SER A 134 -4.90 -7.09 -21.98
CA SER A 134 -4.75 -7.62 -20.62
C SER A 134 -4.05 -8.98 -20.61
N ARG A 135 -4.44 -9.90 -21.49
CA ARG A 135 -3.81 -11.22 -21.62
C ARG A 135 -2.34 -11.11 -22.01
N ARG A 136 -2.00 -10.28 -23.01
CA ARG A 136 -0.60 -10.07 -23.43
C ARG A 136 0.27 -9.51 -22.30
N ARG A 137 -0.28 -8.58 -21.51
CA ARG A 137 0.40 -8.01 -20.34
C ARG A 137 0.63 -9.05 -19.24
N ALA A 138 -0.39 -9.83 -18.90
CA ALA A 138 -0.28 -10.90 -17.92
C ALA A 138 0.77 -11.94 -18.36
N GLN A 139 0.77 -12.33 -19.63
CA GLN A 139 1.80 -13.23 -20.18
C GLN A 139 3.21 -12.63 -20.13
N ALA A 140 3.37 -11.33 -20.35
CA ALA A 140 4.67 -10.69 -20.25
C ALA A 140 5.24 -10.75 -18.82
N VAL A 141 4.38 -10.55 -17.82
CA VAL A 141 4.73 -10.70 -16.39
C VAL A 141 5.06 -12.15 -16.07
N GLN A 142 4.19 -13.09 -16.45
CA GLN A 142 4.42 -14.52 -16.24
C GLN A 142 5.77 -14.97 -16.82
N ARG A 143 6.08 -14.64 -18.07
CA ARG A 143 7.35 -15.00 -18.71
C ARG A 143 8.56 -14.44 -17.97
N PHE A 144 8.43 -13.26 -17.38
CA PHE A 144 9.50 -12.68 -16.56
C PHE A 144 9.68 -13.47 -15.26
N LEU A 145 8.58 -13.71 -14.53
CA LEU A 145 8.59 -14.43 -13.26
C LEU A 145 9.10 -15.86 -13.42
N GLU A 146 8.64 -16.58 -14.45
CA GLU A 146 9.06 -17.94 -14.76
C GLU A 146 10.58 -18.04 -14.96
N ARG A 147 11.19 -17.07 -15.66
CA ARG A 147 12.65 -17.04 -15.82
C ARG A 147 13.38 -16.77 -14.50
N SER A 148 12.86 -15.87 -13.67
CA SER A 148 13.45 -15.50 -12.39
C SER A 148 13.28 -16.59 -11.31
N LEU A 149 12.26 -17.44 -11.45
CA LEU A 149 11.86 -18.45 -10.45
C LEU A 149 12.18 -19.88 -10.87
N ARG A 150 13.07 -20.06 -11.86
CA ARG A 150 13.51 -21.37 -12.32
C ARG A 150 14.01 -22.23 -11.16
N GLY A 151 13.54 -23.47 -11.10
CA GLY A 151 13.91 -24.43 -10.07
C GLY A 151 13.13 -24.29 -8.75
N LYS A 152 12.17 -23.36 -8.64
CA LYS A 152 11.32 -23.22 -7.43
C LYS A 152 10.06 -24.09 -7.44
N GLY A 153 9.85 -24.90 -8.48
CA GLY A 153 8.66 -25.75 -8.63
C GLY A 153 7.34 -24.98 -8.80
N ILE A 154 7.41 -23.68 -9.09
CA ILE A 154 6.24 -22.82 -9.29
C ILE A 154 5.63 -23.09 -10.66
N THR A 155 4.32 -23.29 -10.70
CA THR A 155 3.55 -23.35 -11.96
C THR A 155 2.73 -22.09 -12.14
N PHE A 156 2.46 -21.69 -13.39
CA PHE A 156 1.75 -20.45 -13.68
C PHE A 156 0.46 -20.69 -14.47
N THR A 157 -0.59 -19.97 -14.11
CA THR A 157 -1.80 -19.78 -14.93
C THR A 157 -1.92 -18.32 -15.31
N VAL A 158 -2.43 -18.03 -16.51
CA VAL A 158 -2.48 -16.67 -17.06
C VAL A 158 -3.83 -16.38 -17.67
N GLU A 159 -4.48 -15.33 -17.19
CA GLU A 159 -5.78 -14.88 -17.70
C GLU A 159 -5.76 -13.36 -17.96
N GLY A 160 -6.55 -12.94 -18.94
CA GLY A 160 -6.84 -11.53 -19.19
C GLY A 160 -8.33 -11.31 -18.99
N HIS A 161 -8.68 -10.29 -18.23
CA HIS A 161 -10.08 -9.95 -17.91
C HIS A 161 -10.58 -8.73 -18.67
N GLY A 162 -9.70 -8.06 -19.43
CA GLY A 162 -10.01 -6.78 -20.04
C GLY A 162 -10.49 -5.77 -18.99
N ALA A 163 -11.60 -5.09 -19.28
CA ALA A 163 -12.20 -4.10 -18.38
C ALA A 163 -13.17 -4.70 -17.35
N ALA A 164 -13.32 -6.03 -17.31
CA ALA A 164 -14.14 -6.70 -16.33
C ALA A 164 -13.56 -6.54 -14.90
N ASP A 165 -14.44 -6.66 -13.91
CA ASP A 165 -14.11 -6.58 -12.48
C ASP A 165 -13.31 -5.32 -12.08
N PRO A 166 -13.89 -4.12 -12.29
CA PRO A 166 -13.25 -2.88 -11.88
C PRO A 166 -13.17 -2.78 -10.35
N VAL A 167 -11.97 -2.51 -9.83
CA VAL A 167 -11.72 -2.25 -8.40
C VAL A 167 -12.03 -0.80 -8.01
N ALA A 168 -12.24 0.07 -9.00
CA ALA A 168 -12.68 1.44 -8.82
C ALA A 168 -13.56 1.88 -9.99
N PRO A 169 -14.50 2.82 -9.77
CA PRO A 169 -15.38 3.27 -10.85
C PRO A 169 -14.58 3.97 -11.96
N ASN A 170 -14.83 3.61 -13.23
CA ASN A 170 -14.17 4.21 -14.40
C ASN A 170 -14.70 5.62 -14.73
N THR A 171 -15.87 5.96 -14.20
CA THR A 171 -16.55 7.26 -14.32
C THR A 171 -16.90 7.84 -12.94
N THR A 172 -17.20 9.13 -12.87
CA THR A 172 -17.78 9.77 -11.67
C THR A 172 -19.28 9.44 -11.57
N PRO A 173 -19.96 9.71 -10.44
CA PRO A 173 -21.41 9.54 -10.34
C PRO A 173 -22.19 10.33 -11.40
N GLU A 174 -21.66 11.45 -11.85
CA GLU A 174 -22.22 12.32 -12.90
C GLU A 174 -21.92 11.80 -14.32
N GLY A 175 -21.29 10.63 -14.45
CA GLY A 175 -20.93 10.01 -15.74
C GLY A 175 -19.66 10.57 -16.40
N GLN A 176 -18.91 11.44 -15.71
CA GLN A 176 -17.68 12.03 -16.26
C GLN A 176 -16.51 11.04 -16.19
N ASP A 177 -15.48 11.26 -17.00
CA ASP A 177 -14.25 10.47 -16.99
C ASP A 177 -13.59 10.49 -15.59
N ASN A 178 -13.26 9.33 -15.02
CA ASN A 178 -12.55 9.22 -13.72
C ASN A 178 -11.13 8.64 -13.89
N PRO A 179 -10.11 9.49 -14.16
CA PRO A 179 -8.74 9.03 -14.38
C PRO A 179 -8.14 8.26 -13.21
N LYS A 180 -8.48 8.65 -11.97
CA LYS A 180 -7.97 8.01 -10.76
C LYS A 180 -8.51 6.60 -10.61
N GLY A 181 -9.80 6.39 -10.88
CA GLY A 181 -10.41 5.06 -10.86
C GLY A 181 -9.86 4.16 -11.97
N ARG A 182 -9.75 4.68 -13.19
CA ARG A 182 -9.13 3.94 -14.31
C ARG A 182 -7.70 3.51 -14.03
N ALA A 183 -6.90 4.38 -13.41
CA ALA A 183 -5.52 4.04 -13.04
C ALA A 183 -5.45 2.84 -12.08
N LYS A 184 -6.40 2.71 -11.15
CA LYS A 184 -6.48 1.54 -10.27
C LYS A 184 -6.90 0.27 -11.02
N ASN A 185 -7.75 0.39 -12.03
CA ASN A 185 -8.22 -0.75 -12.82
C ASN A 185 -7.14 -1.30 -13.75
N ARG A 186 -6.25 -0.44 -14.27
CA ARG A 186 -5.07 -0.84 -15.03
C ARG A 186 -4.03 -1.51 -14.11
N ARG A 187 -4.17 -2.81 -13.91
CA ARG A 187 -3.35 -3.58 -12.96
C ARG A 187 -3.06 -5.00 -13.45
N VAL A 188 -2.07 -5.63 -12.83
CA VAL A 188 -1.82 -7.06 -12.91
C VAL A 188 -1.92 -7.62 -11.49
N GLU A 189 -2.72 -8.65 -11.29
CA GLU A 189 -2.83 -9.37 -10.02
C GLU A 189 -2.05 -10.67 -10.09
N ILE A 190 -1.34 -11.00 -9.02
CA ILE A 190 -0.55 -12.23 -8.90
C ILE A 190 -1.01 -12.95 -7.64
N GLY A 191 -1.86 -13.97 -7.81
CA GLY A 191 -2.47 -14.74 -6.73
C GLY A 191 -1.75 -16.07 -6.48
N PHE A 192 -1.66 -16.51 -5.23
CA PHE A 192 -1.13 -17.82 -4.86
C PHE A 192 -1.65 -18.28 -3.49
N PRO A 193 -1.73 -19.60 -3.24
CA PRO A 193 -2.16 -20.11 -1.94
C PRO A 193 -1.13 -19.84 -0.84
N GLY A 194 -1.66 -19.52 0.34
CA GLY A 194 -0.97 -19.12 1.57
C GLY A 194 -0.14 -20.20 2.23
#